data_AF-W2G070-F1
#
_entry.id   AF-W2G070-F1
#
_cell.length_a   1.000
_cell.length_b   1.000
_cell.length_c   1.000
_cell.angle_alpha   90.00
_cell.angle_beta   90.00
_cell.angle_gamma   90.00
#
_symmetry.space_group_name_H-M   'P 1'
#
loop_
_entity.id
_entity.type
_entity.pdbx_description
1 polymer ?
#
loop_
_entity_poly.entity_id
_entity_poly.type
_entity_poly.pdbx_seq_one_letter_code
_entity_poly.pdbx_strand_id
1 'polypeptide(L)'
;MAKEKPERAAVVAAIAQRHFPPALKYPERQKDSLLSTWFAYPTLTWAPECLTPTRKPKCIVQECPCEPKVKEYMQRTVEDVEHKTVLYYARYTFSGLSGRSFF
;
A
#
# COMPACT_ATOMS: atom_id res chain seq x y z
N MET A 1 -19.88 6.70 12.52
CA MET A 1 -18.41 6.80 12.40
C MET A 1 -18.03 6.31 11.02
N ALA A 2 -17.45 7.15 10.16
CA ALA A 2 -17.06 6.72 8.82
C ALA A 2 -16.01 5.61 8.97
N LYS A 3 -16.28 4.41 8.45
CA LYS A 3 -15.30 3.32 8.45
C LYS A 3 -14.06 3.81 7.71
N GLU A 4 -12.92 3.82 8.38
CA GLU A 4 -11.65 4.13 7.74
C GLU A 4 -11.42 3.14 6.59
N LYS A 5 -11.06 3.66 5.42
CA LYS A 5 -10.93 2.81 4.23
C LYS A 5 -9.78 1.82 4.43
N PRO A 6 -9.96 0.53 4.07
CA PRO A 6 -8.99 -0.53 4.37
C PRO A 6 -7.61 -0.29 3.76
N GLU A 7 -7.56 0.35 2.59
CA GLU A 7 -6.30 0.68 1.91
C GLU A 7 -5.42 1.64 2.72
N ARG A 8 -6.03 2.63 3.39
CA ARG A 8 -5.29 3.60 4.21
C ARG A 8 -4.73 2.90 5.45
N ALA A 9 -5.57 2.13 6.14
CA ALA A 9 -5.16 1.41 7.34
C ALA A 9 -4.00 0.43 7.03
N ALA A 10 -4.09 -0.29 5.91
CA ALA A 10 -3.05 -1.23 5.50
C ALA A 10 -1.72 -0.54 5.21
N VAL A 11 -1.71 0.54 4.41
CA VAL A 11 -0.49 1.29 4.06
C VAL A 11 0.14 1.92 5.28
N VAL A 12 -0.64 2.60 6.13
CA VAL A 12 -0.14 3.22 7.37
C VAL A 12 0.47 2.18 8.31
N ALA A 13 -0.17 1.01 8.46
CA ALA A 13 0.36 -0.08 9.26
C ALA A 13 1.67 -0.64 8.69
N ALA A 14 1.77 -0.81 7.37
CA ALA A 14 2.99 -1.29 6.71
C ALA A 14 4.17 -0.31 6.91
N ILE A 15 3.92 1.00 6.81
CA ILE A 15 4.92 2.04 7.08
C ILE A 15 5.37 2.00 8.54
N ALA A 16 4.41 1.93 9.48
CA ALA A 16 4.71 1.93 10.91
C ALA A 16 5.53 0.70 11.33
N GLN A 17 5.21 -0.46 10.76
CA GLN A 17 5.86 -1.74 11.06
C GLN A 17 7.16 -1.97 10.29
N ARG A 18 7.56 -1.05 9.39
CA ARG A 18 8.71 -1.23 8.48
C ARG A 18 8.66 -2.56 7.72
N HIS A 19 7.47 -2.89 7.21
CA HIS A 19 7.25 -4.12 6.47
C HIS A 19 7.91 -4.05 5.09
N PHE A 20 9.21 -4.38 5.03
CA PHE A 20 9.96 -4.58 3.80
C PHE A 20 10.85 -5.82 3.90
N PRO A 21 10.87 -6.71 2.89
CA PRO A 21 10.08 -6.65 1.65
C PRO A 21 8.57 -6.83 1.91
N PRO A 22 7.70 -6.32 1.01
CA PRO A 22 6.27 -6.57 1.09
C PRO A 22 5.99 -8.07 0.97
N ALA A 23 5.11 -8.59 1.82
CA ALA A 23 4.77 -10.01 1.86
C ALA A 23 3.27 -10.23 1.70
N LEU A 24 2.90 -11.35 1.08
CA LEU A 24 1.52 -11.78 0.96
C LEU A 24 0.95 -12.15 2.33
N LYS A 25 -0.17 -11.53 2.67
CA LYS A 25 -0.98 -11.86 3.85
C LYS A 25 -2.14 -12.72 3.41
N TYR A 26 -2.08 -13.97 3.83
CA TYR A 26 -3.07 -14.99 3.59
C TYR A 26 -4.15 -14.95 4.68
N PRO A 27 -5.45 -14.91 4.35
CA PRO A 27 -6.51 -14.86 5.34
C PRO A 27 -6.51 -16.06 6.28
N GLU A 28 -6.19 -17.24 5.78
CA GLU A 28 -6.11 -18.50 6.53
C GLU A 28 -4.97 -18.52 7.57
N ARG A 29 -3.98 -17.62 7.44
CA ARG A 29 -2.87 -17.51 8.40
C ARG A 29 -3.16 -16.53 9.55
N GLN A 30 -4.29 -15.83 9.52
CA GLN A 30 -4.67 -14.93 10.62
C GLN A 30 -5.19 -15.74 11.81
N LYS A 31 -4.61 -15.49 12.98
CA LYS A 31 -5.13 -15.98 14.26
C LYS A 31 -6.55 -15.44 14.45
N ASP A 32 -7.46 -16.29 14.90
CA ASP A 32 -8.87 -15.96 15.19
C ASP A 32 -9.72 -15.56 13.96
N SER A 33 -9.33 -16.03 12.77
CA SER A 33 -10.12 -15.84 11.54
C SER A 33 -11.34 -16.75 11.50
N LEU A 34 -12.50 -16.20 11.13
CA LEU A 34 -13.69 -17.00 10.84
C LEU A 34 -13.44 -17.81 9.55
N LEU A 35 -13.94 -19.05 9.46
CA LEU A 35 -13.80 -19.88 8.25
C LEU A 35 -14.28 -19.16 6.98
N SER A 36 -15.31 -18.32 7.09
CA SER A 36 -15.81 -17.52 5.97
C SER A 36 -14.78 -16.53 5.42
N THR A 37 -13.83 -16.09 6.24
CA THR A 37 -12.78 -15.15 5.82
C THR A 37 -11.64 -15.83 5.07
N TRP A 38 -11.51 -17.16 5.15
CA TRP A 38 -10.49 -17.91 4.42
C TRP A 38 -10.71 -17.90 2.90
N PHE A 39 -11.95 -17.69 2.46
CA PHE A 39 -12.30 -17.53 1.05
C PHE A 39 -12.01 -16.12 0.51
N ALA A 40 -11.53 -15.20 1.36
CA ALA A 40 -11.08 -13.90 0.88
C ALA A 40 -9.78 -14.02 0.08
N TYR A 41 -9.50 -13.03 -0.75
CA TYR A 41 -8.25 -12.99 -1.49
C TYR A 41 -7.08 -12.60 -0.57
N PRO A 42 -5.88 -13.18 -0.78
CA PRO A 42 -4.67 -12.72 -0.13
C PRO A 42 -4.40 -11.26 -0.45
N THR A 43 -3.76 -10.57 0.49
CA THR A 43 -3.51 -9.14 0.41
C THR A 43 -2.02 -8.85 0.39
N LEU A 44 -1.61 -7.85 -0.38
CA LEU A 44 -0.25 -7.34 -0.41
C LEU A 44 -0.29 -5.82 -0.22
N THR A 45 0.55 -5.29 0.66
CA THR A 45 0.66 -3.84 0.86
C THR A 45 1.99 -3.36 0.33
N TRP A 46 1.96 -2.45 -0.63
CA TRP A 46 3.12 -1.75 -1.15
C TRP A 46 3.27 -0.40 -0.46
N ALA A 47 4.38 -0.22 0.26
CA ALA A 47 4.67 0.99 1.03
C ALA A 47 6.19 1.23 1.10
N PRO A 48 6.84 1.65 0.00
CA PRO A 48 8.30 1.82 -0.07
C PRO A 48 8.83 2.90 0.89
N GLU A 49 7.96 3.79 1.38
CA GLU A 49 8.28 4.86 2.34
C GLU A 49 8.81 4.29 3.65
N CYS A 50 8.46 3.04 3.95
CA CYS A 50 8.92 2.34 5.14
C CYS A 50 10.44 2.16 5.19
N LEU A 51 11.13 2.21 4.03
CA LEU A 51 12.58 2.18 3.90
C LEU A 51 13.25 3.53 4.16
N THR A 52 12.49 4.63 4.11
CA THR A 52 13.05 5.96 4.32
C THR A 52 13.16 6.27 5.81
N PRO A 53 14.26 6.90 6.28
CA PRO A 53 14.40 7.28 7.69
C PRO A 53 13.27 8.19 8.18
N THR A 54 12.79 9.09 7.30
CA THR A 54 11.71 10.03 7.57
C THR A 54 10.31 9.43 7.44
N ARG A 55 10.18 8.19 6.93
CA ARG A 55 8.90 7.54 6.57
C ARG A 55 8.06 8.37 5.60
N LYS A 56 8.73 9.20 4.80
CA LYS A 56 8.12 10.07 3.80
C LYS A 56 8.42 9.52 2.41
N PRO A 57 7.49 9.63 1.46
CA PRO A 57 7.75 9.28 0.07
C PRO A 57 8.89 10.12 -0.51
N LYS A 58 9.63 9.52 -1.43
CA LYS A 58 10.62 10.21 -2.27
C LYS A 58 10.08 10.31 -3.68
N CYS A 59 10.42 11.38 -4.39
CA CYS A 59 10.06 11.50 -5.79
C CYS A 59 10.81 10.45 -6.62
N ILE A 60 10.14 9.90 -7.63
CA ILE A 60 10.74 8.97 -8.61
C ILE A 60 11.75 9.67 -9.54
N VAL A 61 11.64 11.00 -9.69
CA VAL A 61 12.59 11.79 -10.46
C VAL A 61 13.88 11.88 -9.65
N GLN A 62 14.98 11.37 -10.21
CA GLN A 62 16.29 11.43 -9.58
C GLN A 62 16.62 12.87 -9.18
N GLU A 63 17.11 13.02 -7.95
CA GLU A 63 17.54 14.31 -7.39
C GLU A 63 16.45 15.40 -7.29
N CYS A 64 15.16 15.07 -7.43
CA CYS A 64 14.11 16.05 -7.17
C CYS A 64 14.08 16.40 -5.67
N PRO A 65 14.19 17.68 -5.29
CA PRO A 65 14.07 18.11 -3.90
C PRO A 65 12.60 18.11 -3.41
N CYS A 66 11.67 17.78 -4.28
CA CYS A 66 10.25 17.79 -3.98
C CYS A 66 9.87 16.72 -2.97
N GLU A 67 8.97 17.06 -2.05
CA GLU A 67 8.35 16.12 -1.12
C GLU A 67 6.97 15.70 -1.66
N PRO A 68 6.82 14.47 -2.19
CA PRO A 68 5.55 13.99 -2.71
C PRO A 68 4.49 13.93 -1.60
N LYS A 69 3.26 14.27 -1.96
CA LYS A 69 2.11 14.17 -1.06
C LYS A 69 1.22 13.03 -1.50
N VAL A 70 0.63 12.32 -0.53
CA VAL A 70 -0.38 11.30 -0.82
C VAL A 70 -1.58 12.00 -1.47
N LYS A 71 -1.89 11.61 -2.70
CA LYS A 71 -3.12 12.02 -3.40
C LYS A 71 -4.29 11.16 -2.96
N GLU A 72 -4.08 9.85 -2.93
CA GLU A 72 -5.09 8.88 -2.52
C GLU A 72 -4.44 7.55 -2.12
N TYR A 73 -5.13 6.79 -1.28
CA TYR A 73 -4.84 5.39 -1.06
C TYR A 73 -5.67 4.58 -2.05
N MET A 74 -5.08 3.53 -2.58
CA MET A 74 -5.62 2.71 -3.66
C MET A 74 -5.71 1.26 -3.24
N GLN A 75 -6.78 0.62 -3.70
CA GLN A 75 -6.96 -0.83 -3.70
C GLN A 75 -7.07 -1.29 -5.15
N ARG A 76 -6.35 -2.34 -5.54
CA ARG A 76 -6.52 -3.01 -6.83
C ARG A 76 -6.49 -4.51 -6.65
N THR A 77 -7.31 -5.23 -7.40
CA THR A 77 -7.18 -6.69 -7.52
C THR A 77 -6.27 -6.98 -8.70
N VAL A 78 -5.21 -7.75 -8.45
CA VAL A 78 -4.31 -8.30 -9.46
C VAL A 78 -4.74 -9.74 -9.69
N GLU A 79 -4.99 -10.10 -10.94
CA GLU A 79 -5.37 -11.46 -11.33
C GLU A 79 -4.23 -12.10 -12.11
N ASP A 80 -3.92 -13.34 -11.76
CA ASP A 80 -3.02 -14.26 -12.44
C ASP A 80 -3.78 -15.57 -12.67
N VAL A 81 -3.22 -16.49 -13.48
CA VAL A 81 -3.92 -17.70 -13.99
C VAL A 81 -4.62 -18.50 -12.89
N GLU A 82 -4.02 -18.61 -11.70
CA GLU A 82 -4.55 -19.38 -10.58
C GLU A 82 -4.67 -18.55 -9.28
N HIS A 83 -4.52 -17.23 -9.36
CA HIS A 83 -4.37 -16.42 -8.17
C HIS A 83 -4.95 -15.02 -8.32
N LYS A 84 -5.68 -14.57 -7.30
CA LYS A 84 -6.09 -13.17 -7.18
C LYS A 84 -5.51 -12.59 -5.90
N THR A 85 -4.83 -11.46 -6.01
CA THR A 85 -4.28 -10.70 -4.87
C THR A 85 -4.91 -9.33 -4.79
N VAL A 86 -5.28 -8.88 -3.59
CA VAL A 86 -5.64 -7.49 -3.34
C VAL A 86 -4.39 -6.70 -2.98
N LEU A 87 -4.02 -5.75 -3.83
CA LEU A 87 -2.90 -4.82 -3.64
C LEU A 87 -3.39 -3.51 -3.02
N TYR A 88 -2.78 -3.11 -1.90
CA TYR A 88 -2.95 -1.80 -1.27
C TYR A 88 -1.70 -0.95 -1.47
N TYR A 89 -1.85 0.29 -1.93
CA TYR A 89 -0.74 1.23 -2.13
C TYR A 89 -1.20 2.68 -2.07
N ALA A 90 -0.28 3.63 -1.95
CA ALA A 90 -0.58 5.05 -2.03
C ALA A 90 -0.19 5.61 -3.40
N ARG A 91 -1.02 6.50 -3.95
CA ARG A 91 -0.72 7.28 -5.15
C ARG A 91 -0.25 8.67 -4.71
N TYR A 92 0.86 9.13 -5.29
CA TYR A 92 1.51 10.39 -4.91
C TYR A 92 1.38 11.47 -5.97
N THR A 93 1.40 12.73 -5.54
CA THR A 93 1.54 13.93 -6.37
C THR A 93 2.73 14.76 -5.91
N PHE A 94 3.35 15.49 -6.84
CA PHE A 94 4.43 16.43 -6.52
C PHE A 94 4.25 17.75 -7.28
N SER A 95 4.81 18.83 -6.73
CA SER A 95 4.65 20.20 -7.23
C SER A 95 5.53 20.54 -8.44
N GLY A 96 6.60 19.79 -8.69
CA GLY A 96 7.64 20.15 -9.67
C GLY A 96 7.29 19.90 -11.14
N LEU A 97 6.32 19.04 -11.46
CA LEU A 97 5.83 18.80 -12.82
C LEU A 97 4.31 18.72 -12.78
N SER A 98 3.66 19.76 -13.31
CA SER A 98 2.20 19.93 -13.33
C SER A 98 1.47 18.63 -13.71
N GLY A 99 0.80 18.01 -12.74
CA GLY A 99 -0.23 16.99 -12.95
C GLY A 99 0.21 15.53 -13.01
N ARG A 100 1.50 15.19 -12.87
CA ARG A 100 1.93 13.78 -12.89
C ARG A 100 1.79 13.12 -11.51
N SER A 101 1.25 11.89 -11.49
CA SER A 101 1.15 11.05 -10.30
C SER A 101 1.92 9.75 -10.47
N PHE A 102 2.49 9.22 -9.39
CA PHE A 102 3.21 7.95 -9.38
C PHE A 102 2.75 7.06 -8.22
N PHE A 103 3.22 5.80 -8.23
CA PHE A 103 2.90 4.74 -7.28
C PHE A 103 4.13 4.32 -6.47
#